data_AF-A0A968SY52-F1
#
_entry.id   AF-A0A968SY52-F1
#
_cell.length_a   1.000
_cell.length_b   1.000
_cell.length_c   1.000
_cell.angle_alpha   90.00
_cell.angle_beta   90.00
_cell.angle_gamma   90.00
#
_symmetry.space_group_name_H-M   'P 1'
#
loop_
_entity.id
_entity.type
_entity.pdbx_description
1 polymer ?
#
loop_
_entity_poly.entity_id
_entity_poly.type
_entity_poly.pdbx_seq_one_letter_code
_entity_poly.pdbx_strand_id
1 'polypeptide(L)'
;MTPFTSSHLDRLDHSPPQIPPPAEFRVGVDTVIFSVDSIQNRLLVLLVRRQEDPFQGQWALPGTLVRPAESLENAAHRILQTQIRAMQLYLEQLYTFGGPHRDPREESDSFGTRYLSVSYVAFVRFQDTQLLASSAGDGKNGHSLLPDRDLPESSEPKGSLSWHPIQSLPLLAFDHTQICDYAHRRLRNKLEYSPIAFDVLPPTFTLGEVYQLYSTVLGDQFSDYSNFRARLLKLGILRATGRKASQGAGRPAALYRFDADAFERVKDKPMLFV
;
A
#
# COMPACT_ATOMS: atom_id res chain seq x y z
N MET A 1 -20.42 -77.89 -30.33
CA MET A 1 -20.36 -76.62 -31.09
C MET A 1 -21.45 -75.71 -30.55
N THR A 2 -21.09 -74.76 -29.69
CA THR A 2 -21.91 -73.64 -29.25
C THR A 2 -21.26 -72.36 -29.77
N PRO A 3 -21.99 -71.41 -30.39
CA PRO A 3 -21.37 -70.20 -30.90
C PRO A 3 -21.13 -69.21 -29.75
N PHE A 4 -19.93 -68.65 -29.70
CA PHE A 4 -19.62 -67.48 -28.88
C PHE A 4 -20.37 -66.27 -29.43
N THR A 5 -21.26 -65.69 -28.62
CA THR A 5 -21.86 -64.38 -28.89
C THR A 5 -20.87 -63.28 -28.58
N SER A 6 -20.50 -62.51 -29.59
CA SER A 6 -19.74 -61.28 -29.48
C SER A 6 -20.61 -60.18 -28.85
N SER A 7 -20.38 -59.84 -27.59
CA SER A 7 -20.92 -58.61 -27.01
C SER A 7 -20.01 -58.06 -25.90
N HIS A 8 -19.39 -56.93 -26.21
CA HIS A 8 -18.80 -55.88 -25.35
C HIS A 8 -17.41 -55.48 -25.82
N LEU A 9 -17.37 -54.78 -26.96
CA LEU A 9 -16.45 -53.67 -27.07
C LEU A 9 -17.13 -52.50 -26.35
N ASP A 10 -16.73 -52.29 -25.10
CA ASP A 10 -17.01 -51.04 -24.40
C ASP A 10 -16.51 -49.90 -25.27
N ARG A 11 -17.45 -49.14 -25.82
CA ARG A 11 -17.16 -47.85 -26.42
C ARG A 11 -16.64 -46.96 -25.29
N LEU A 12 -15.31 -46.85 -25.20
CA LEU A 12 -14.68 -45.76 -24.47
C LEU A 12 -15.32 -44.47 -24.97
N ASP A 13 -16.02 -43.78 -24.07
CA ASP A 13 -16.63 -42.49 -24.34
C ASP A 13 -15.51 -41.52 -24.75
N HIS A 14 -15.39 -41.28 -26.05
CA HIS A 14 -14.45 -40.34 -26.65
C HIS A 14 -14.99 -38.90 -26.64
N SER A 15 -15.99 -38.59 -25.81
CA SER A 15 -16.41 -37.21 -25.59
C SER A 15 -15.19 -36.38 -25.18
N PRO A 16 -14.83 -35.33 -25.93
CA PRO A 16 -13.72 -34.47 -25.55
C PRO A 16 -14.00 -33.93 -24.13
N PRO A 17 -12.97 -33.80 -23.27
CA PRO A 17 -13.16 -33.25 -21.94
C PRO A 17 -13.87 -31.90 -22.06
N GLN A 18 -15.02 -31.76 -21.41
CA GLN A 18 -15.74 -30.50 -21.37
C GLN A 18 -14.85 -29.48 -20.65
N ILE A 19 -14.25 -28.58 -21.41
CA ILE A 19 -13.50 -27.45 -20.86
C ILE A 19 -14.54 -26.49 -20.28
N PRO A 20 -14.52 -26.20 -18.98
CA PRO A 20 -15.45 -25.23 -18.40
C PRO A 20 -15.23 -23.86 -19.05
N PRO A 21 -16.29 -23.04 -19.17
CA PRO A 21 -16.15 -21.69 -19.72
C PRO A 21 -15.16 -20.86 -18.90
N PRO A 22 -14.49 -19.86 -19.50
CA PRO A 22 -13.65 -18.93 -18.77
C PRO A 22 -14.41 -18.27 -17.63
N ALA A 23 -13.73 -18.06 -16.49
CA ALA A 23 -14.33 -17.37 -15.37
C ALA A 23 -14.55 -15.87 -15.67
N GLU A 24 -15.72 -15.36 -15.31
CA GLU A 24 -15.98 -13.93 -15.27
C GLU A 24 -15.48 -13.32 -13.96
N PHE A 25 -14.80 -12.18 -14.04
CA PHE A 25 -14.23 -11.50 -12.89
C PHE A 25 -14.88 -10.15 -12.63
N ARG A 26 -15.25 -9.91 -11.38
CA ARG A 26 -15.40 -8.56 -10.85
C ARG A 26 -14.02 -8.02 -10.49
N VAL A 27 -13.71 -6.84 -11.00
CA VAL A 27 -12.41 -6.19 -10.82
C VAL A 27 -12.51 -5.14 -9.71
N GLY A 28 -11.78 -5.38 -8.63
CA GLY A 28 -11.53 -4.43 -7.56
C GLY A 28 -10.16 -3.76 -7.69
N VAL A 29 -10.02 -2.64 -7.00
CA VAL A 29 -8.76 -1.97 -6.72
C VAL A 29 -8.68 -1.73 -5.23
N ASP A 30 -7.66 -2.29 -4.58
CA ASP A 30 -7.33 -2.06 -3.17
C ASP A 30 -6.03 -1.26 -3.07
N THR A 31 -5.98 -0.25 -2.22
CA THR A 31 -4.79 0.61 -2.07
C THR A 31 -4.18 0.44 -0.69
N VAL A 32 -2.92 0.00 -0.62
CA VAL A 32 -2.12 0.04 0.60
C VAL A 32 -1.49 1.41 0.73
N ILE A 33 -2.02 2.23 1.62
CA ILE A 33 -1.53 3.60 1.84
C ILE A 33 -0.59 3.57 3.04
N PHE A 34 0.71 3.60 2.78
CA PHE A 34 1.73 3.75 3.82
C PHE A 34 1.91 5.22 4.18
N SER A 35 2.07 5.48 5.47
CA SER A 35 2.42 6.80 5.99
C SER A 35 3.64 6.70 6.90
N VAL A 36 4.66 7.50 6.61
CA VAL A 36 5.84 7.60 7.47
C VAL A 36 5.66 8.70 8.50
N ASP A 37 5.68 8.32 9.77
CA ASP A 37 5.75 9.23 10.91
C ASP A 37 7.18 9.27 11.45
N SER A 38 8.01 10.09 10.82
CA SER A 38 9.42 10.26 11.19
C SER A 38 9.62 10.87 12.58
N ILE A 39 8.62 11.55 13.14
CA ILE A 39 8.70 12.15 14.48
C ILE A 39 8.60 11.08 15.55
N GLN A 40 7.65 10.15 15.39
CA GLN A 40 7.45 9.05 16.35
C GLN A 40 8.17 7.75 15.94
N ASN A 41 8.91 7.77 14.82
CA ASN A 41 9.59 6.62 14.23
C ASN A 41 8.65 5.44 13.94
N ARG A 42 7.54 5.68 13.23
CA ARG A 42 6.54 4.64 12.91
C ARG A 42 6.18 4.63 11.43
N LEU A 43 6.06 3.42 10.89
CA LEU A 43 5.43 3.18 9.60
C LEU A 43 3.98 2.73 9.83
N LEU A 44 3.04 3.48 9.26
CA LEU A 44 1.60 3.28 9.43
C LEU A 44 0.95 2.84 8.11
N VAL A 45 -0.18 2.15 8.19
CA VAL A 45 -1.07 1.84 7.06
C VAL A 45 -2.46 2.41 7.33
N LEU A 46 -3.07 3.02 6.32
CA LEU A 46 -4.46 3.47 6.43
C LEU A 46 -5.40 2.27 6.26
N LEU A 47 -6.31 2.09 7.21
CA LEU A 47 -7.37 1.11 7.15
C LEU A 47 -8.73 1.78 7.21
N VAL A 48 -9.73 1.11 6.64
CA VAL A 48 -11.14 1.49 6.70
C VAL A 48 -11.95 0.41 7.40
N ARG A 49 -12.84 0.81 8.32
CA ARG A 49 -13.75 -0.12 8.99
C ARG A 49 -14.93 -0.43 8.07
N ARG A 50 -15.10 -1.69 7.67
CA ARG A 50 -16.11 -2.07 6.66
C ARG A 50 -17.55 -1.79 7.12
N GLN A 51 -18.34 -1.19 6.24
CA GLN A 51 -19.77 -0.88 6.48
C GLN A 51 -20.71 -1.99 6.02
N GLU A 52 -20.26 -2.81 5.09
CA GLU A 52 -21.09 -3.79 4.38
C GLU A 52 -20.49 -5.19 4.48
N ASP A 53 -21.36 -6.20 4.35
CA ASP A 53 -20.94 -7.58 4.20
C ASP A 53 -20.23 -7.84 2.86
N PRO A 54 -19.36 -8.86 2.78
CA PRO A 54 -18.89 -9.70 3.88
C PRO A 54 -17.93 -8.94 4.83
N PHE A 55 -17.66 -9.51 6.00
CA PHE A 55 -16.73 -8.97 7.01
C PHE A 55 -17.14 -7.59 7.55
N GLN A 56 -18.45 -7.34 7.69
CA GLN A 56 -18.94 -6.08 8.25
C GLN A 56 -18.30 -5.80 9.62
N GLY A 57 -17.82 -4.57 9.82
CA GLY A 57 -17.17 -4.14 11.07
C GLY A 57 -15.71 -4.59 11.25
N GLN A 58 -15.16 -5.39 10.34
CA GLN A 58 -13.72 -5.67 10.30
C GLN A 58 -12.96 -4.55 9.58
N TRP A 59 -11.66 -4.43 9.88
CA TRP A 59 -10.77 -3.50 9.18
C TRP A 59 -10.38 -4.05 7.80
N ALA A 60 -10.18 -3.17 6.84
CA ALA A 60 -9.79 -3.53 5.49
C ALA A 60 -8.92 -2.44 4.86
N LEU A 61 -8.23 -2.77 3.78
CA LEU A 61 -7.64 -1.79 2.89
C LEU A 61 -8.73 -0.93 2.24
N PRO A 62 -8.47 0.37 2.02
CA PRO A 62 -9.30 1.19 1.16
C PRO A 62 -9.41 0.58 -0.23
N GLY A 63 -10.62 0.21 -0.61
CA GLY A 63 -10.87 -0.51 -1.86
C GLY A 63 -12.15 -0.08 -2.55
N THR A 64 -12.22 -0.33 -3.85
CA THR A 64 -13.39 -0.04 -4.67
C THR A 64 -13.48 -0.97 -5.87
N LEU A 65 -14.70 -1.24 -6.36
CA LEU A 65 -14.87 -1.88 -7.66
C LEU A 65 -14.64 -0.87 -8.78
N VAL A 66 -14.08 -1.35 -9.88
CA VAL A 66 -13.85 -0.56 -11.09
C VAL A 66 -15.18 -0.32 -11.81
N ARG A 67 -15.42 0.93 -12.20
CA ARG A 67 -16.60 1.38 -12.94
C ARG A 67 -16.40 1.16 -14.46
N PRO A 68 -17.48 1.03 -15.25
CA PRO A 68 -17.38 0.75 -16.69
C PRO A 68 -16.58 1.78 -17.52
N ALA A 69 -16.50 3.03 -17.08
CA ALA A 69 -15.87 4.13 -17.82
C ALA A 69 -14.63 4.70 -17.09
N GLU A 70 -13.95 3.91 -16.25
CA GLU A 70 -12.70 4.32 -15.59
C GLU A 70 -11.58 3.29 -15.78
N SER A 71 -10.33 3.76 -15.78
CA SER A 71 -9.15 2.88 -15.72
C SER A 71 -8.92 2.39 -14.28
N LEU A 72 -8.08 1.36 -14.14
CA LEU A 72 -7.61 0.87 -12.84
C LEU A 72 -6.93 1.97 -12.03
N GLU A 73 -6.10 2.78 -12.69
CA GLU A 73 -5.40 3.92 -12.09
C GLU A 73 -6.39 5.01 -11.65
N ASN A 74 -7.41 5.32 -12.46
CA ASN A 74 -8.46 6.27 -12.06
C ASN A 74 -9.27 5.75 -10.88
N ALA A 75 -9.53 4.44 -10.80
CA ALA A 75 -10.17 3.83 -9.63
C ALA A 75 -9.28 3.96 -8.37
N ALA A 76 -7.98 3.75 -8.48
CA ALA A 76 -7.01 3.96 -7.40
C ALA A 76 -6.96 5.43 -6.94
N HIS A 77 -6.88 6.38 -7.88
CA HIS A 77 -6.94 7.80 -7.57
C HIS A 77 -8.27 8.20 -6.91
N ARG A 78 -9.39 7.67 -7.41
CA ARG A 78 -10.71 7.94 -6.86
C ARG A 78 -10.80 7.51 -5.40
N ILE A 79 -10.37 6.29 -5.06
CA ILE A 79 -10.41 5.85 -3.67
C ILE A 79 -9.44 6.66 -2.79
N LEU A 80 -8.24 6.97 -3.28
CA LEU A 80 -7.28 7.82 -2.56
C LEU A 80 -7.84 9.21 -2.23
N GLN A 81 -8.43 9.88 -3.22
CA GLN A 81 -9.00 11.22 -3.09
C GLN A 81 -10.20 11.28 -2.15
N THR A 82 -10.89 10.16 -1.90
CA THR A 82 -11.96 10.10 -0.90
C THR A 82 -11.44 9.86 0.51
N GLN A 83 -10.25 9.27 0.68
CA GLN A 83 -9.72 8.92 2.00
C GLN A 83 -8.74 9.95 2.56
N ILE A 84 -7.88 10.53 1.72
CA ILE A 84 -6.79 11.38 2.17
C ILE A 84 -6.63 12.63 1.32
N ARG A 85 -6.10 13.67 1.94
CA ARG A 85 -5.50 14.82 1.27
C ARG A 85 -4.03 14.89 1.70
N ALA A 86 -3.13 14.73 0.74
CA ALA A 86 -1.68 14.81 0.95
C ALA A 86 -1.07 15.86 0.02
N MET A 87 -0.05 16.58 0.50
CA MET A 87 0.70 17.53 -0.34
C MET A 87 1.61 16.83 -1.35
N GLN A 88 2.26 15.75 -0.91
CA GLN A 88 3.17 14.92 -1.68
C GLN A 88 2.76 13.46 -1.51
N LEU A 89 2.71 12.73 -2.62
CA LEU A 89 2.13 11.40 -2.73
C LEU A 89 2.89 10.64 -3.81
N TYR A 90 3.37 9.47 -3.45
CA TYR A 90 3.80 8.46 -4.39
C TYR A 90 2.67 7.44 -4.60
N LEU A 91 2.40 7.01 -5.83
CA LEU A 91 1.42 5.98 -6.18
C LEU A 91 1.98 5.05 -7.27
N GLU A 92 1.82 3.75 -7.08
CA GLU A 92 2.22 2.74 -8.07
C GLU A 92 1.32 1.50 -7.98
N GLN A 93 1.11 0.83 -9.12
CA GLN A 93 0.52 -0.51 -9.11
C GLN A 93 1.48 -1.51 -8.45
N LEU A 94 0.96 -2.30 -7.52
CA LEU A 94 1.72 -3.26 -6.72
C LEU A 94 1.73 -4.66 -7.35
N TYR A 95 0.55 -5.28 -7.45
CA TYR A 95 0.33 -6.65 -7.92
C TYR A 95 -1.16 -6.90 -8.18
N THR A 96 -1.50 -8.04 -8.78
CA THR A 96 -2.88 -8.48 -8.97
C THR A 96 -3.16 -9.76 -8.18
N PHE A 97 -4.12 -9.71 -7.26
CA PHE A 97 -4.55 -10.83 -6.43
C PHE A 97 -5.86 -11.38 -6.97
N GLY A 98 -5.84 -12.61 -7.50
CA GLY A 98 -6.99 -13.26 -8.14
C GLY A 98 -7.08 -14.76 -7.84
N GLY A 99 -6.56 -15.18 -6.68
CA GLY A 99 -6.68 -16.56 -6.22
C GLY A 99 -8.16 -16.94 -5.99
N PRO A 100 -8.55 -18.22 -6.17
CA PRO A 100 -9.90 -18.67 -5.86
C PRO A 100 -10.17 -18.56 -4.35
N HIS A 101 -11.43 -18.36 -3.98
CA HIS A 101 -11.91 -18.25 -2.59
C HIS A 101 -11.33 -17.06 -1.81
N ARG A 102 -10.70 -16.10 -2.49
CA ARG A 102 -10.19 -14.88 -1.82
C ARG A 102 -11.31 -13.98 -1.31
N ASP A 103 -12.47 -14.06 -1.96
CA ASP A 103 -13.68 -13.36 -1.60
C ASP A 103 -14.80 -14.39 -1.34
N PRO A 104 -15.45 -14.39 -0.16
CA PRO A 104 -16.55 -15.31 0.13
C PRO A 104 -17.72 -15.21 -0.86
N ARG A 105 -17.81 -14.11 -1.60
CA ARG A 105 -18.83 -13.90 -2.64
C ARG A 105 -18.61 -14.77 -3.89
N GLU A 106 -17.46 -15.42 -4.00
CA GLU A 106 -17.17 -16.38 -5.07
C GLU A 106 -17.94 -17.70 -4.91
N GLU A 107 -18.38 -18.03 -3.70
CA GLU A 107 -19.07 -19.28 -3.42
C GLU A 107 -20.40 -19.38 -4.18
N SER A 108 -20.77 -20.61 -4.54
CA SER A 108 -21.94 -20.90 -5.39
C SER A 108 -23.28 -20.55 -4.74
N ASP A 109 -23.34 -20.46 -3.41
CA ASP A 109 -24.49 -20.02 -2.62
C ASP A 109 -24.51 -18.49 -2.42
N SER A 110 -23.53 -17.77 -2.98
CA SER A 110 -23.44 -16.31 -2.99
C SER A 110 -23.62 -15.74 -4.40
N PHE A 111 -22.69 -14.93 -4.91
CA PHE A 111 -22.76 -14.35 -6.25
C PHE A 111 -22.19 -15.27 -7.33
N GLY A 112 -21.50 -16.36 -6.95
CA GLY A 112 -20.91 -17.31 -7.89
C GLY A 112 -19.95 -16.69 -8.91
N THR A 113 -19.38 -15.52 -8.61
CA THR A 113 -18.55 -14.73 -9.53
C THR A 113 -17.17 -14.54 -8.92
N ARG A 114 -16.11 -14.72 -9.72
CA ARG A 114 -14.72 -14.54 -9.25
C ARG A 114 -14.42 -13.07 -8.98
N TYR A 115 -13.56 -12.80 -8.01
CA TYR A 115 -13.07 -11.46 -7.72
C TYR A 115 -11.56 -11.41 -7.94
N LEU A 116 -11.10 -10.37 -8.62
CA LEU A 116 -9.69 -10.03 -8.68
C LEU A 116 -9.49 -8.62 -8.14
N SER A 117 -8.40 -8.39 -7.42
CA SER A 117 -7.98 -7.07 -6.97
C SER A 117 -6.69 -6.67 -7.67
N VAL A 118 -6.69 -5.54 -8.38
CA VAL A 118 -5.46 -4.89 -8.81
C VAL A 118 -5.05 -3.94 -7.70
N SER A 119 -4.07 -4.35 -6.90
CA SER A 119 -3.65 -3.58 -5.74
C SER A 119 -2.64 -2.51 -6.12
N TYR A 120 -2.76 -1.36 -5.45
CA TYR A 120 -1.84 -0.23 -5.56
C TYR A 120 -1.15 0.02 -4.21
N VAL A 121 0.04 0.61 -4.25
CA VAL A 121 0.72 1.13 -3.07
C VAL A 121 0.83 2.64 -3.19
N ALA A 122 0.41 3.33 -2.13
CA ALA A 122 0.64 4.75 -1.95
C ALA A 122 1.61 4.96 -0.79
N PHE A 123 2.46 5.98 -0.90
CA PHE A 123 3.36 6.39 0.18
C PHE A 123 3.24 7.89 0.39
N VAL A 124 3.06 8.29 1.65
CA VAL A 124 2.86 9.68 2.08
C VAL A 124 3.59 9.96 3.39
N ARG A 125 3.71 11.24 3.75
CA ARG A 125 4.18 11.66 5.07
C ARG A 125 3.02 11.89 6.03
N PHE A 126 3.14 11.40 7.26
CA PHE A 126 2.11 11.56 8.28
C PHE A 126 1.80 13.02 8.59
N GLN A 127 2.84 13.86 8.69
CA GLN A 127 2.70 15.28 9.04
C GLN A 127 1.98 16.09 7.95
N ASP A 128 2.06 15.65 6.69
CA ASP A 128 1.56 16.38 5.52
C ASP A 128 0.28 15.75 4.96
N THR A 129 -0.34 14.84 5.71
CA THR A 129 -1.54 14.10 5.30
C THR A 129 -2.70 14.32 6.27
N GLN A 130 -3.83 14.69 5.70
CA GLN A 130 -5.12 14.80 6.38
C GLN A 130 -6.02 13.63 5.98
N LEU A 131 -6.69 13.02 6.95
CA LEU A 131 -7.77 12.08 6.67
C LEU A 131 -9.05 12.85 6.31
N LEU A 132 -9.68 12.43 5.22
CA LEU A 132 -10.97 12.96 4.78
C LEU A 132 -12.03 12.05 5.39
N ALA A 133 -12.47 12.36 6.61
CA ALA A 133 -13.44 11.55 7.32
C ALA A 133 -14.69 11.32 6.46
N SER A 134 -15.09 10.04 6.33
CA SER A 134 -16.44 9.66 5.92
C SER A 134 -17.39 10.08 7.04
N SER A 135 -17.91 11.31 6.93
CA SER A 135 -19.05 11.89 7.66
C SER A 135 -19.66 11.04 8.78
N ALA A 136 -19.06 11.05 9.98
CA ALA A 136 -19.75 10.89 11.26
C ALA A 136 -18.78 11.22 12.42
N GLY A 137 -18.94 12.38 13.05
CA GLY A 137 -18.40 12.68 14.38
C GLY A 137 -17.22 13.67 14.43
N ASP A 138 -17.52 14.90 14.82
CA ASP A 138 -16.67 15.87 15.53
C ASP A 138 -15.20 16.05 15.11
N GLY A 139 -14.99 16.86 14.09
CA GLY A 139 -14.59 18.27 14.28
C GLY A 139 -13.40 18.63 15.18
N LYS A 140 -12.50 17.71 15.57
CA LYS A 140 -11.28 18.06 16.33
C LYS A 140 -10.05 17.40 15.72
N ASN A 141 -9.27 18.25 15.02
CA ASN A 141 -7.92 18.03 14.52
C ASN A 141 -7.78 16.88 13.50
N GLY A 142 -7.75 17.23 12.20
CA GLY A 142 -7.58 16.31 11.06
C GLY A 142 -6.26 15.52 11.00
N HIS A 143 -5.49 15.50 12.09
CA HIS A 143 -4.34 14.62 12.31
C HIS A 143 -4.62 13.78 13.55
N SER A 144 -4.71 12.46 13.36
CA SER A 144 -4.87 11.40 14.36
C SER A 144 -6.28 10.83 14.48
N LEU A 145 -6.42 9.61 13.97
CA LEU A 145 -6.88 8.51 14.80
C LEU A 145 -5.90 7.37 14.55
N LEU A 146 -4.80 7.31 15.31
CA LEU A 146 -4.34 5.98 15.70
C LEU A 146 -5.50 5.34 16.48
N PRO A 147 -5.73 4.03 16.37
CA PRO A 147 -6.74 3.39 17.20
C PRO A 147 -6.47 3.75 18.66
N ASP A 148 -7.50 4.25 19.35
CA ASP A 148 -7.40 4.48 20.78
C ASP A 148 -7.10 3.13 21.45
N ARG A 149 -5.92 3.03 22.07
CA ARG A 149 -5.45 1.77 22.65
C ARG A 149 -6.31 1.33 23.84
N ASP A 150 -7.04 2.27 24.43
CA ASP A 150 -7.88 2.03 25.60
C ASP A 150 -9.33 1.69 25.21
N LEU A 151 -9.69 1.81 23.92
CA LEU A 151 -11.01 1.45 23.42
C LEU A 151 -10.97 0.13 22.62
N PRO A 152 -11.95 -0.76 22.81
CA PRO A 152 -12.06 -1.97 22.00
C PRO A 152 -12.34 -1.59 20.54
N GLU A 153 -11.72 -2.27 19.57
CA GLU A 153 -11.94 -2.02 18.13
C GLU A 153 -13.42 -1.97 17.72
N SER A 154 -14.30 -2.62 18.50
CA SER A 154 -15.75 -2.60 18.30
C SER A 154 -16.40 -1.22 18.44
N SER A 155 -15.75 -0.24 19.09
CA SER A 155 -16.31 1.10 19.34
C SER A 155 -16.20 2.09 18.19
N GLU A 156 -15.31 1.86 17.22
CA GLU A 156 -15.11 2.77 16.08
C GLU A 156 -16.30 2.74 15.11
N PRO A 157 -16.86 3.86 14.63
CA PRO A 157 -17.97 3.77 13.68
C PRO A 157 -17.57 3.00 12.41
N LYS A 158 -18.52 2.26 11.82
CA LYS A 158 -18.31 1.66 10.50
C LYS A 158 -18.10 2.81 9.50
N GLY A 159 -17.14 2.65 8.60
CA GLY A 159 -16.69 3.71 7.70
C GLY A 159 -15.60 4.60 8.30
N SER A 160 -15.19 4.40 9.57
CA SER A 160 -14.01 5.07 10.13
C SER A 160 -12.75 4.78 9.32
N LEU A 161 -11.88 5.80 9.25
CA LEU A 161 -10.53 5.70 8.73
C LEU A 161 -9.54 5.85 9.88
N SER A 162 -8.55 4.96 9.95
CA SER A 162 -7.57 4.99 11.02
C SER A 162 -6.19 4.55 10.53
N TRP A 163 -5.15 5.17 11.08
CA TRP A 163 -3.77 4.79 10.84
C TRP A 163 -3.35 3.70 11.82
N HIS A 164 -2.90 2.56 11.33
CA HIS A 164 -2.41 1.45 12.15
C HIS A 164 -0.92 1.22 11.93
N PRO A 165 -0.11 1.00 12.99
CA PRO A 165 1.28 0.56 12.83
C PRO A 165 1.36 -0.74 12.05
N ILE A 166 2.24 -0.80 11.04
CA ILE A 166 2.41 -2.00 10.19
C ILE A 166 2.84 -3.24 10.99
N GLN A 167 3.51 -3.04 12.14
CA GLN A 167 3.93 -4.12 13.03
C GLN A 167 2.81 -4.62 13.97
N SER A 168 1.65 -3.96 13.98
CA SER A 168 0.56 -4.25 14.92
C SER A 168 -0.79 -4.02 14.23
N LEU A 169 -0.99 -4.67 13.08
CA LEU A 169 -2.25 -4.61 12.34
C LEU A 169 -3.34 -5.42 13.05
N PRO A 170 -4.60 -4.96 13.02
CA PRO A 170 -5.75 -5.75 13.49
C PRO A 170 -6.04 -6.90 12.52
N LEU A 171 -7.02 -7.74 12.85
CA LEU A 171 -7.55 -8.71 11.90
C LEU A 171 -8.15 -7.98 10.69
N LEU A 172 -7.65 -8.28 9.50
CA LEU A 172 -8.13 -7.68 8.25
C LEU A 172 -9.10 -8.60 7.52
N ALA A 173 -10.09 -8.00 6.89
CA ALA A 173 -11.02 -8.70 6.00
C ALA A 173 -10.31 -9.26 4.76
N PHE A 174 -10.87 -10.34 4.18
CA PHE A 174 -10.35 -10.99 2.97
C PHE A 174 -8.89 -11.46 3.12
N ASP A 175 -8.11 -11.34 2.04
CA ASP A 175 -6.67 -11.61 1.96
C ASP A 175 -5.82 -10.33 2.23
N HIS A 176 -6.40 -9.28 2.83
CA HIS A 176 -5.73 -7.97 2.96
C HIS A 176 -4.46 -8.01 3.80
N THR A 177 -4.34 -8.92 4.78
CA THR A 177 -3.08 -9.13 5.51
C THR A 177 -1.95 -9.53 4.55
N GLN A 178 -2.22 -10.44 3.61
CA GLN A 178 -1.26 -10.86 2.60
C GLN A 178 -0.87 -9.69 1.67
N ILE A 179 -1.85 -8.86 1.29
CA ILE A 179 -1.60 -7.67 0.46
C ILE A 179 -0.70 -6.67 1.20
N CYS A 180 -0.98 -6.39 2.48
CA CYS A 180 -0.17 -5.52 3.34
C CYS A 180 1.28 -6.02 3.48
N ASP A 181 1.47 -7.31 3.76
CA ASP A 181 2.79 -7.92 3.91
C ASP A 181 3.61 -7.82 2.61
N TYR A 182 2.95 -8.11 1.48
CA TYR A 182 3.57 -7.99 0.16
C TYR A 182 3.95 -6.54 -0.15
N ALA A 183 3.05 -5.59 0.12
CA ALA A 183 3.26 -4.16 -0.08
C ALA A 183 4.41 -3.62 0.80
N HIS A 184 4.48 -4.03 2.06
CA HIS A 184 5.52 -3.60 2.99
C HIS A 184 6.91 -4.07 2.51
N ARG A 185 7.02 -5.34 2.11
CA ARG A 185 8.27 -5.85 1.50
C ARG A 185 8.61 -5.09 0.23
N ARG A 186 7.63 -4.78 -0.62
CA ARG A 186 7.86 -4.03 -1.86
C ARG A 186 8.35 -2.61 -1.59
N LEU A 187 7.75 -1.92 -0.62
CA LEU A 187 8.13 -0.57 -0.20
C LEU A 187 9.58 -0.55 0.30
N ARG A 188 9.93 -1.48 1.22
CA ARG A 188 11.30 -1.60 1.74
C ARG A 188 12.32 -1.78 0.63
N ASN A 189 12.09 -2.77 -0.23
CA ASN A 189 12.98 -3.02 -1.37
C ASN A 189 13.07 -1.78 -2.26
N LYS A 190 11.94 -1.10 -2.52
CA LYS A 190 11.92 0.05 -3.42
C LYS A 190 12.71 1.24 -2.90
N LEU A 191 12.72 1.48 -1.59
CA LEU A 191 13.59 2.51 -1.00
C LEU A 191 15.09 2.24 -1.20
N GLU A 192 15.50 0.98 -1.37
CA GLU A 192 16.90 0.64 -1.57
C GLU A 192 17.44 1.03 -2.96
N TYR A 193 16.57 1.20 -3.96
CA TYR A 193 17.00 1.44 -5.35
C TYR A 193 16.25 2.57 -6.08
N SER A 194 15.16 3.11 -5.52
CA SER A 194 14.30 4.10 -6.19
C SER A 194 14.18 5.38 -5.37
N PRO A 195 14.06 6.57 -6.01
CA PRO A 195 14.05 7.85 -5.31
C PRO A 195 12.71 8.16 -4.63
N ILE A 196 11.89 7.16 -4.30
CA ILE A 196 10.50 7.35 -3.83
C ILE A 196 10.40 8.15 -2.53
N ALA A 197 11.47 8.19 -1.73
CA ALA A 197 11.54 9.06 -0.56
C ALA A 197 11.41 10.54 -0.93
N PHE A 198 11.97 10.94 -2.07
CA PHE A 198 11.93 12.34 -2.54
C PHE A 198 10.58 12.72 -3.16
N ASP A 199 9.75 11.75 -3.54
CA ASP A 199 8.37 11.98 -3.99
C ASP A 199 7.43 12.34 -2.84
N VAL A 200 7.81 12.01 -1.60
CA VAL A 200 7.00 12.27 -0.39
C VAL A 200 7.60 13.34 0.53
N LEU A 201 8.90 13.62 0.41
CA LEU A 201 9.55 14.67 1.18
C LEU A 201 9.09 16.06 0.72
N PRO A 202 9.13 17.08 1.60
CA PRO A 202 8.87 18.46 1.21
C PRO A 202 9.81 18.94 0.09
N PRO A 203 9.47 20.03 -0.63
CA PRO A 203 10.32 20.56 -1.71
C PRO A 203 11.75 20.92 -1.28
N THR A 204 11.98 21.14 0.01
CA THR A 204 13.31 21.28 0.62
C THR A 204 13.38 20.47 1.91
N PHE A 205 14.48 19.75 2.11
CA PHE A 205 14.68 18.88 3.26
C PHE A 205 16.14 18.89 3.73
N THR A 206 16.36 18.45 4.96
CA THR A 206 17.69 18.19 5.55
C THR A 206 18.07 16.73 5.36
N LEU A 207 19.37 16.42 5.38
CA LEU A 207 19.83 15.00 5.31
C LEU A 207 19.36 14.17 6.52
N GLY A 208 19.14 14.82 7.67
CA GLY A 208 18.58 14.17 8.85
C GLY A 208 17.13 13.72 8.63
N GLU A 209 16.30 14.53 7.97
CA GLU A 209 14.93 14.15 7.62
C GLU A 209 14.89 12.98 6.63
N VAL A 210 15.79 12.98 5.63
CA VAL A 210 15.92 11.85 4.70
C VAL A 210 16.35 10.60 5.47
N TYR A 211 17.38 10.69 6.30
CA TYR A 211 17.84 9.56 7.12
C TYR A 211 16.72 9.01 8.00
N GLN A 212 16.00 9.89 8.71
CA GLN A 212 14.92 9.48 9.60
C GLN A 212 13.80 8.77 8.84
N LEU A 213 13.43 9.23 7.64
CA LEU A 213 12.47 8.54 6.79
C LEU A 213 12.94 7.13 6.44
N TYR A 214 14.20 6.97 6.01
CA TYR A 214 14.77 5.65 5.69
C TYR A 214 14.84 4.76 6.94
N SER A 215 15.31 5.26 8.08
CA SER A 215 15.35 4.53 9.36
C SER A 215 13.96 4.04 9.76
N THR A 216 12.93 4.87 9.64
CA THR A 216 11.56 4.51 10.01
C THR A 216 11.00 3.37 9.15
N VAL A 217 11.37 3.29 7.87
CA VAL A 217 10.84 2.25 6.97
C VAL A 217 11.74 1.00 6.95
N LEU A 218 13.05 1.16 6.92
CA LEU A 218 14.03 0.07 6.82
C LEU A 218 14.41 -0.52 8.19
N GLY A 219 14.19 0.23 9.27
CA GLY A 219 14.57 -0.11 10.64
C GLY A 219 15.94 0.46 11.01
N ASP A 220 16.17 0.74 12.29
CA ASP A 220 17.35 1.48 12.78
C ASP A 220 18.71 0.80 12.51
N GLN A 221 18.73 -0.47 12.10
CA GLN A 221 19.95 -1.22 11.81
C GLN A 221 20.39 -1.15 10.34
N PHE A 222 19.66 -0.44 9.47
CA PHE A 222 19.98 -0.43 8.03
C PHE A 222 21.30 0.28 7.68
N SER A 223 21.66 1.35 8.41
CA SER A 223 22.91 2.12 8.26
C SER A 223 23.05 3.10 9.41
N ASP A 224 24.28 3.51 9.75
CA ASP A 224 24.50 4.72 10.55
C ASP A 224 24.36 6.00 9.70
N TYR A 225 24.11 7.12 10.38
CA TYR A 225 23.91 8.42 9.73
C TYR A 225 25.12 8.91 8.92
N SER A 226 26.35 8.63 9.38
CA SER A 226 27.57 9.15 8.73
C SER A 226 27.79 8.48 7.38
N ASN A 227 27.64 7.14 7.36
CA ASN A 227 27.73 6.34 6.14
C ASN A 227 26.59 6.67 5.17
N PHE A 228 25.35 6.77 5.68
CA PHE A 228 24.19 7.19 4.88
C PHE A 228 24.45 8.55 4.21
N ARG A 229 24.87 9.55 4.99
CA ARG A 229 25.16 10.90 4.51
C ARG A 229 26.25 10.89 3.44
N ALA A 230 27.35 10.17 3.67
CA ALA A 230 28.46 10.10 2.72
C ALA A 230 28.02 9.49 1.38
N ARG A 231 27.27 8.38 1.42
CA ARG A 231 26.74 7.72 0.21
C ARG A 231 25.76 8.64 -0.53
N LEU A 232 24.79 9.22 0.17
CA LEU A 232 23.75 10.06 -0.43
C LEU A 232 24.36 11.29 -1.14
N LEU A 233 25.33 11.96 -0.52
CA LEU A 233 26.02 13.09 -1.15
C LEU A 233 26.86 12.66 -2.36
N LYS A 234 27.48 11.47 -2.31
CA LYS A 234 28.28 10.92 -3.41
C LYS A 234 27.44 10.61 -4.66
N LEU A 235 26.15 10.32 -4.51
CA LEU A 235 25.24 10.11 -5.64
C LEU A 235 25.10 11.36 -6.52
N GLY A 236 25.30 12.56 -5.96
CA GLY A 236 25.21 13.82 -6.71
C GLY A 236 23.77 14.19 -7.11
N ILE A 237 22.77 13.57 -6.50
CA ILE A 237 21.34 13.73 -6.81
C ILE A 237 20.67 14.85 -5.98
N LEU A 238 21.45 15.63 -5.24
CA LEU A 238 20.96 16.69 -4.36
C LEU A 238 21.60 18.04 -4.70
N ARG A 239 20.77 19.08 -4.79
CA ARG A 239 21.22 20.48 -4.90
C ARG A 239 21.16 21.17 -3.54
N ALA A 240 22.28 21.75 -3.11
CA ALA A 240 22.31 22.59 -1.92
C ALA A 240 21.56 23.90 -2.18
N THR A 241 20.69 24.32 -1.26
CA THR A 241 19.91 25.56 -1.41
C THR A 241 20.62 26.82 -0.92
N GLY A 242 21.77 26.66 -0.24
CA GLY A 242 22.44 27.73 0.52
C GLY A 242 21.73 28.12 1.82
N ARG A 243 20.51 27.64 2.06
CA ARG A 243 19.74 27.89 3.28
C ARG A 243 20.01 26.82 4.34
N LYS A 244 19.75 27.18 5.59
CA LYS A 244 19.78 26.25 6.73
C LYS A 244 18.46 26.30 7.48
N ALA A 245 18.07 25.17 8.05
CA ALA A 245 16.95 25.06 8.98
C ALA A 245 17.48 24.89 10.40
N SER A 246 16.84 25.52 11.37
CA SER A 246 17.06 25.27 12.79
C SER A 246 15.80 24.62 13.33
N GLN A 247 15.91 23.40 13.83
CA GLN A 247 14.85 22.75 14.59
C GLN A 247 15.39 22.46 15.99
N GLY A 248 14.87 23.19 16.99
CA GLY A 248 15.29 23.07 18.39
C GLY A 248 16.70 23.59 18.71
N ALA A 249 17.24 23.12 19.84
CA ALA A 249 18.57 23.47 20.32
C ALA A 249 19.63 22.61 19.61
N GLY A 250 20.20 23.13 18.51
CA GLY A 250 21.21 22.43 17.74
C GLY A 250 21.82 23.29 16.63
N ARG A 251 22.89 22.80 15.99
CA ARG A 251 23.50 23.49 14.86
C ARG A 251 22.52 23.50 13.68
N PRO A 252 22.30 24.65 13.00
CA PRO A 252 21.44 24.69 11.83
C PRO A 252 21.89 23.71 10.74
N ALA A 253 20.96 22.89 10.26
CA ALA A 253 21.19 21.88 9.24
C ALA A 253 21.00 22.47 7.84
N ALA A 254 21.86 22.09 6.88
CA ALA A 254 21.74 22.54 5.50
C ALA A 254 20.50 21.96 4.81
N LEU A 255 19.81 22.80 4.02
CA LEU A 255 18.66 22.41 3.23
C LEU A 255 19.07 22.06 1.80
N TYR A 256 18.51 20.97 1.29
CA TYR A 256 18.73 20.42 -0.03
C TYR A 256 17.42 20.33 -0.81
N ARG A 257 17.53 20.18 -2.12
CA ARG A 257 16.44 19.77 -3.03
C ARG A 257 16.87 18.54 -3.81
N PHE A 258 15.92 17.69 -4.13
CA PHE A 258 16.14 16.58 -5.06
C PHE A 258 16.36 17.11 -6.48
N ASP A 259 17.29 16.50 -7.20
CA ASP A 259 17.63 16.83 -8.59
C ASP A 259 17.30 15.63 -9.49
N ALA A 260 16.09 15.64 -10.05
CA ALA A 260 15.61 14.57 -10.92
C ALA A 260 16.50 14.38 -12.17
N ASP A 261 16.99 15.47 -12.75
CA ASP A 261 17.88 15.42 -13.93
C ASP A 261 19.23 14.80 -13.61
N ALA A 262 19.74 14.99 -12.39
CA ALA A 262 20.95 14.32 -11.93
C ALA A 262 20.68 12.84 -11.61
N PHE A 263 19.52 12.53 -11.01
CA PHE A 263 19.12 11.15 -10.72
C PHE A 263 18.99 10.30 -11.99
N GLU A 264 18.39 10.82 -13.06
CA GLU A 264 18.24 10.09 -14.33
C GLU A 264 19.58 9.58 -14.91
N ARG A 265 20.69 10.28 -14.64
CA ARG A 265 22.04 9.89 -15.09
C ARG A 265 22.66 8.77 -14.26
N VAL A 266 22.09 8.48 -13.10
CA VAL A 266 22.59 7.48 -12.14
C VAL A 266 21.53 6.45 -11.75
N LYS A 267 20.38 6.39 -12.44
CA LYS A 267 19.26 5.50 -12.11
C LYS A 267 19.59 4.01 -12.11
N ASP A 268 20.60 3.61 -12.87
CA ASP A 268 21.09 2.23 -12.92
C ASP A 268 22.06 1.91 -11.78
N LYS A 269 22.49 2.92 -11.01
CA LYS A 269 23.30 2.70 -9.81
C LYS A 269 22.38 2.42 -8.64
N PRO A 270 22.62 1.34 -7.88
CA PRO A 270 21.85 1.09 -6.68
C PRO A 270 21.98 2.28 -5.72
N MET A 271 20.86 2.74 -5.18
CA MET A 271 20.84 3.67 -4.04
C MET A 271 21.09 2.93 -2.71
N LEU A 272 21.75 1.77 -2.75
CA LEU A 272 21.93 0.90 -1.59
C LEU A 272 22.65 1.64 -0.47
N PHE A 273 21.88 1.98 0.55
CA PHE A 273 22.38 2.45 1.84
C PHE A 273 22.67 1.29 2.80
N VAL A 274 22.35 0.06 2.38
CA VAL A 274 22.65 -1.20 3.08
C VAL A 274 24.08 -1.68 2.78
#